data_AF-A0A817L6V6-F1
#
_entry.id   AF-A0A817L6V6-F1
#
_cell.length_a   1.000
_cell.length_b   1.000
_cell.length_c   1.000
_cell.angle_alpha   90.00
_cell.angle_beta   90.00
_cell.angle_gamma   90.00
#
_symmetry.space_group_name_H-M   'P 1'
#
loop_
_entity.id
_entity.type
_entity.pdbx_description
1 polymer ?
#
loop_
_entity_poly.entity_id
_entity_poly.type
_entity_poly.pdbx_seq_one_letter_code
_entity_poly.pdbx_strand_id
1 'polypeptide(L)'
;MLVIDDYVFKLNKTTTTTKYYRCEHRECDVTVHTDINDVPLKTKGDHCHVIEPEKNIIRIFKQVVKERVINESTPIPKIYEEESAKMILTPATIAILPSQREMSSSLNKARRLETPRIPDSQIFDIPDIYTKTLKNKEFLCVDKMIKRKTRILLFASNEQLKLLFENSIVFMDGTFSACPKVFDQVFTIHSIKYEQSFMCVIGLLPDRKKSTYKFVFEELKALAIGMNQIFDPSTIISDFEQGLGEAISREFPNSNHIGCYFHFTQAVYRHIQQLGLSSAYINDDNIRMICRKLMALALLPSSVVLKSFEDLYEIVLLASSSELRLLGPLFDYFENYWIKKIDINKWNVYGIRIRTNSNAEGFHNRLNLRIAKYHPNIWTFIRCIQGEENRFNHVLIQMIGGLAARSKTAATNAIQQRIDTLYLRYQNDDIIVDELLNGLSYVVAKNITSKRKK
;
A
#
# COMPACT_ATOMS: atom_id res chain seq x y z
N MET A 1 6.91 -24.11 28.90
CA MET A 1 8.01 -24.03 29.89
C MET A 1 7.43 -23.25 31.07
N LEU A 2 7.71 -23.69 32.30
CA LEU A 2 7.17 -23.07 33.50
C LEU A 2 8.34 -22.52 34.33
N VAL A 3 8.18 -21.32 34.89
CA VAL A 3 9.16 -20.69 35.78
C VAL A 3 8.49 -20.41 37.11
N ILE A 4 9.03 -20.95 38.20
CA ILE A 4 8.57 -20.75 39.58
C ILE A 4 9.81 -20.50 40.42
N ASP A 5 9.82 -19.43 41.20
CA ASP A 5 10.93 -19.05 42.09
C ASP A 5 12.30 -19.07 41.39
N ASP A 6 12.34 -18.57 40.14
CA ASP A 6 13.52 -18.58 39.26
C ASP A 6 14.11 -19.98 38.94
N TYR A 7 13.35 -21.06 39.18
CA TYR A 7 13.64 -22.39 38.67
C TYR A 7 12.84 -22.67 37.40
N VAL A 8 13.51 -23.25 36.40
CA VAL A 8 12.90 -23.57 35.10
C VAL A 8 12.52 -25.04 35.04
N PHE A 9 11.28 -25.29 34.67
CA PHE A 9 10.73 -26.63 34.53
C PHE A 9 10.28 -26.93 33.08
N LYS A 10 10.57 -28.15 32.65
CA LYS A 10 10.11 -28.73 31.37
C LYS A 10 8.85 -29.53 31.59
N LEU A 11 7.89 -29.36 30.69
CA LEU A 11 6.68 -30.17 30.67
C LEU A 11 7.09 -31.62 30.39
N ASN A 12 6.72 -32.51 31.30
CA ASN A 12 6.97 -33.93 31.21
C ASN A 12 5.73 -34.67 30.70
N LYS A 13 4.55 -34.36 31.24
CA LYS A 13 3.28 -35.00 30.88
C LYS A 13 2.10 -34.06 31.13
N THR A 14 1.06 -34.18 30.30
CA THR A 14 -0.23 -33.53 30.52
C THR A 14 -1.33 -34.58 30.67
N THR A 15 -2.22 -34.41 31.63
CA THR A 15 -3.48 -35.15 31.78
C THR A 15 -4.66 -34.22 31.49
N THR A 16 -5.89 -34.73 31.57
CA THR A 16 -7.11 -33.93 31.37
C THR A 16 -7.26 -32.78 32.37
N THR A 17 -6.65 -32.88 33.56
CA THR A 17 -6.80 -31.91 34.65
C THR A 17 -5.49 -31.30 35.13
N THR A 18 -4.33 -31.86 34.78
CA THR A 18 -3.06 -31.53 35.44
C THR A 18 -1.89 -31.60 34.46
N LYS A 19 -0.98 -30.63 34.54
CA LYS A 19 0.31 -30.66 33.85
C LYS A 19 1.43 -30.97 34.85
N TYR A 20 2.29 -31.90 34.47
CA TYR A 20 3.42 -32.38 35.26
C TYR A 20 4.71 -31.86 34.64
N TYR A 21 5.50 -31.19 35.46
CA TYR A 21 6.73 -30.54 35.10
C TYR A 21 7.89 -31.15 35.90
N ARG A 22 9.07 -31.28 35.27
CA ARG A 22 10.32 -31.67 35.94
C ARG A 22 11.34 -30.55 35.80
N CYS A 23 12.19 -30.35 36.80
CA CYS A 23 13.28 -29.40 36.73
C CYS A 23 14.12 -29.69 35.48
N GLU A 24 14.51 -28.64 34.77
CA GLU A 24 15.29 -28.77 33.54
C GLU A 24 16.74 -29.22 33.81
N HIS A 25 17.27 -28.97 35.00
CA HIS A 25 18.64 -29.34 35.37
C HIS A 25 18.76 -30.86 35.43
N ARG A 26 19.71 -31.44 34.67
CA ARG A 26 19.79 -32.90 34.42
C ARG A 26 19.90 -33.73 35.69
N GLU A 27 20.57 -33.20 36.70
CA GLU A 27 20.83 -33.88 37.98
C GLU A 27 19.81 -33.48 39.06
N CYS A 28 18.75 -32.75 38.69
CA CYS A 28 17.73 -32.29 39.60
C CYS A 28 16.42 -33.06 39.42
N ASP A 29 15.89 -33.58 40.52
CA ASP A 29 14.69 -34.43 40.55
C ASP A 29 13.42 -33.69 40.99
N VAL A 30 13.49 -32.36 41.16
CA VAL A 30 12.31 -31.58 41.55
C VAL A 30 11.24 -31.64 40.47
N THR A 31 10.00 -31.84 40.90
CA THR A 31 8.83 -31.88 40.02
C THR A 31 7.74 -30.93 40.52
N VAL A 32 7.02 -30.33 39.57
CA VAL A 32 5.90 -29.42 39.84
C VAL A 32 4.66 -29.94 39.11
N HIS A 33 3.55 -30.00 39.82
CA HIS A 33 2.23 -30.25 39.27
C HIS A 33 1.48 -28.93 39.23
N THR A 34 0.84 -28.65 38.11
CA THR A 34 0.00 -27.47 37.93
C THR A 34 -1.37 -27.88 37.41
N ASP A 35 -2.34 -26.99 37.54
CA ASP A 35 -3.60 -27.13 36.80
C ASP A 35 -3.39 -26.93 35.28
N ILE A 36 -4.48 -26.96 34.50
CA ILE A 36 -4.37 -26.79 33.04
C ILE A 36 -3.89 -25.37 32.64
N ASN A 37 -4.04 -24.38 33.53
CA ASN A 37 -3.66 -22.98 33.33
C ASN A 37 -2.27 -22.65 33.91
N ASP A 38 -1.47 -23.68 34.23
CA ASP A 38 -0.11 -23.55 34.76
C ASP A 38 -0.04 -22.91 36.18
N VAL A 39 -1.12 -22.98 36.96
CA VAL A 39 -1.13 -22.58 38.38
C VAL A 39 -0.56 -23.72 39.23
N PRO A 40 0.47 -23.48 40.08
CA PRO A 40 1.09 -24.51 40.90
C PRO A 40 0.11 -25.15 41.89
N LEU A 41 -0.01 -26.47 41.84
CA LEU A 41 -0.81 -27.28 42.76
C LEU A 41 0.06 -28.02 43.78
N LYS A 42 1.23 -28.50 43.35
CA LYS A 42 2.14 -29.27 44.22
C LYS A 42 3.57 -29.24 43.68
N THR A 43 4.53 -28.98 44.56
CA THR A 43 5.97 -29.13 44.28
C THR A 43 6.53 -30.27 45.11
N LYS A 44 7.41 -31.10 44.54
CA LYS A 44 8.02 -32.25 45.22
C LYS A 44 9.54 -32.27 45.00
N GLY A 45 10.28 -32.35 46.10
CA GLY A 45 11.75 -32.41 46.15
C GLY A 45 12.37 -31.04 46.40
N ASP A 46 13.67 -31.04 46.69
CA ASP A 46 14.49 -29.84 46.88
C ASP A 46 15.53 -29.70 45.76
N HIS A 47 15.82 -28.47 45.36
CA HIS A 47 16.79 -28.22 44.31
C HIS A 47 18.22 -28.47 44.80
N CYS A 48 18.99 -29.23 44.04
CA CYS A 48 20.40 -29.55 44.30
C CYS A 48 21.38 -28.60 43.60
N HIS A 49 20.89 -27.49 43.04
CA HIS A 49 21.69 -26.55 42.27
C HIS A 49 21.28 -25.11 42.59
N VAL A 50 22.22 -24.18 42.36
CA VAL A 50 22.00 -22.75 42.54
C VAL A 50 21.10 -22.21 41.43
N ILE A 51 20.32 -21.18 41.77
CA ILE A 51 19.51 -20.42 40.82
C ILE A 51 20.44 -19.62 39.91
N GLU A 52 20.19 -19.66 38.59
CA GLU A 52 20.93 -18.90 37.59
C GLU A 52 19.99 -17.90 36.90
N PRO A 53 19.56 -16.83 37.60
CA PRO A 53 18.47 -15.96 37.14
C PRO A 53 18.80 -15.29 35.79
N GLU A 54 20.05 -14.94 35.55
CA GLU A 54 20.49 -14.34 34.28
C GLU A 54 20.33 -15.31 33.10
N LYS A 55 20.57 -16.61 33.32
CA LYS A 55 20.37 -17.62 32.27
C LYS A 55 18.89 -17.79 31.94
N ASN A 56 18.01 -17.67 32.93
CA ASN A 56 16.56 -17.75 32.72
C ASN A 56 16.04 -16.56 31.91
N ILE A 57 16.51 -15.35 32.24
CA ILE A 57 16.22 -14.13 31.49
C ILE A 57 16.60 -14.31 30.01
N ILE A 58 17.78 -14.88 29.73
CA ILE A 58 18.23 -15.15 28.36
C ILE A 58 17.40 -16.23 27.67
N ARG A 59 16.95 -17.26 28.39
CA ARG A 59 16.07 -18.29 27.84
C ARG A 59 14.72 -17.70 27.41
N ILE A 60 14.11 -16.89 28.27
CA ILE A 60 12.87 -16.18 27.96
C ILE A 60 13.07 -15.29 26.74
N PHE A 61 14.15 -14.50 26.72
CA PHE A 61 14.51 -13.67 25.56
C PHE A 61 14.62 -14.49 24.26
N LYS A 62 15.36 -15.61 24.28
CA LYS A 62 15.50 -16.51 23.11
C LYS A 62 14.13 -17.02 22.64
N GLN A 63 13.25 -17.38 23.58
CA GLN A 63 11.91 -17.87 23.25
C GLN A 63 11.06 -16.76 22.61
N VAL A 64 10.99 -15.58 23.23
CA VAL A 64 10.21 -14.44 22.73
C VAL A 64 10.70 -14.03 21.33
N VAL A 65 12.02 -13.90 21.14
CA VAL A 65 12.59 -13.57 19.83
C VAL A 65 12.24 -14.66 18.80
N LYS A 66 12.34 -15.95 19.16
CA LYS A 66 11.98 -17.05 18.26
C LYS A 66 10.50 -17.03 17.89
N GLU A 67 9.61 -16.80 18.85
CA GLU A 67 8.16 -16.71 18.63
C GLU A 67 7.81 -15.52 17.71
N ARG A 68 8.38 -14.34 17.96
CA ARG A 68 8.21 -13.17 17.07
C ARG A 68 8.75 -13.44 15.67
N VAL A 69 9.90 -14.12 15.55
CA VAL A 69 10.50 -14.46 14.26
C VAL A 69 9.60 -15.39 13.43
N ILE A 70 8.88 -16.31 14.07
CA ILE A 70 7.93 -17.23 13.41
C ILE A 70 6.64 -16.51 13.01
N ASN A 71 6.15 -15.60 13.87
CA ASN A 71 4.84 -15.00 13.70
C ASN A 71 4.84 -13.68 12.91
N GLU A 72 5.98 -13.00 12.80
CA GLU A 72 6.11 -11.69 12.16
C GLU A 72 7.05 -11.71 10.95
N SER A 73 6.76 -10.86 9.97
CA SER A 73 7.62 -10.62 8.81
C SER A 73 8.76 -9.63 9.09
N THR A 74 8.86 -9.08 10.29
CA THR A 74 9.90 -8.12 10.69
C THR A 74 11.31 -8.71 10.50
N PRO A 75 12.29 -7.94 10.00
CA PRO A 75 13.68 -8.41 9.89
C PRO A 75 14.21 -8.89 11.24
N ILE A 76 14.89 -10.06 11.25
CA ILE A 76 15.45 -10.66 12.48
C ILE A 76 16.33 -9.68 13.28
N PRO A 77 17.21 -8.87 12.65
CA PRO A 77 18.01 -7.89 13.39
C PRO A 77 17.15 -6.90 14.18
N LYS A 78 16.04 -6.44 13.59
CA LYS A 78 15.11 -5.50 14.21
C LYS A 78 14.33 -6.13 15.35
N ILE A 79 13.85 -7.37 15.19
CA ILE A 79 13.20 -8.11 16.29
C ILE A 79 14.17 -8.28 17.46
N TYR A 80 15.42 -8.68 17.18
CA TYR A 80 16.44 -8.84 18.20
C TYR A 80 16.68 -7.52 18.96
N GLU A 81 16.86 -6.42 18.23
CA GLU A 81 17.10 -5.08 18.81
C GLU A 81 15.93 -4.64 19.70
N GLU A 82 14.69 -4.73 19.19
CA GLU A 82 13.47 -4.37 19.93
C GLU A 82 13.29 -5.20 21.21
N GLU A 83 13.52 -6.51 21.16
CA GLU A 83 13.43 -7.35 22.36
C GLU A 83 14.58 -7.13 23.33
N SER A 84 15.80 -6.90 22.82
CA SER A 84 16.96 -6.62 23.67
C SER A 84 16.79 -5.30 24.44
N ALA A 85 16.15 -4.31 23.81
CA ALA A 85 15.86 -3.02 24.44
C ALA A 85 14.80 -3.11 25.55
N LYS A 86 13.98 -4.18 25.58
CA LYS A 86 12.98 -4.43 26.63
C LYS A 86 13.57 -5.15 27.85
N MET A 87 14.76 -5.73 27.73
CA MET A 87 15.38 -6.47 28.83
C MET A 87 15.94 -5.52 29.89
N ILE A 88 15.83 -5.93 31.16
CA ILE A 88 16.60 -5.31 32.24
C ILE A 88 18.03 -5.85 32.14
N LEU A 89 18.93 -5.05 31.57
CA LEU A 89 20.30 -5.45 31.27
C LEU A 89 21.25 -5.13 32.43
N THR A 90 21.53 -6.11 33.28
CA THR A 90 22.64 -6.04 34.25
C THR A 90 23.98 -6.38 33.57
N PRO A 91 25.15 -5.93 34.10
CA PRO A 91 26.44 -6.32 33.54
C PRO A 91 26.63 -7.84 33.39
N ALA A 92 26.12 -8.61 34.37
CA ALA A 92 26.12 -10.06 34.33
C ALA A 92 25.26 -10.61 33.17
N THR A 93 24.05 -10.09 32.98
CA THR A 93 23.15 -10.51 31.88
C THR A 93 23.72 -10.14 30.51
N ILE A 94 24.32 -8.95 30.37
CA ILE A 94 24.96 -8.49 29.14
C ILE A 94 26.11 -9.43 28.74
N ALA A 95 26.92 -9.85 29.71
CA ALA A 95 28.08 -10.71 29.47
C ALA A 95 27.72 -12.08 28.87
N ILE A 96 26.52 -12.60 29.17
CA ILE A 96 26.05 -13.89 28.66
C ILE A 96 24.98 -13.79 27.56
N LEU A 97 24.52 -12.58 27.23
CA LEU A 97 23.51 -12.33 26.19
C LEU A 97 24.08 -12.72 24.82
N PRO A 98 23.45 -13.66 24.08
CA PRO A 98 23.93 -14.09 22.78
C PRO A 98 23.78 -12.95 21.77
N SER A 99 24.82 -12.68 21.00
CA SER A 99 24.75 -11.69 19.93
C SER A 99 23.71 -12.08 18.86
N GLN A 100 23.23 -11.07 18.13
CA GLN A 100 22.34 -11.26 16.98
C GLN A 100 22.93 -12.23 15.95
N ARG A 101 24.26 -12.19 15.74
CA ARG A 101 24.95 -13.06 14.78
C ARG A 101 24.91 -14.53 15.21
N GLU A 102 25.13 -14.81 16.49
CA GLU A 102 25.09 -16.17 17.04
C GLU A 102 23.69 -16.78 16.95
N MET A 103 22.65 -15.98 17.16
CA MET A 103 21.27 -16.45 17.03
C MET A 103 20.76 -16.49 15.59
N SER A 104 21.42 -15.82 14.65
CA SER A 104 20.91 -15.65 13.28
C SER A 104 20.60 -16.99 12.59
N SER A 105 21.48 -17.99 12.69
CA SER A 105 21.27 -19.28 12.04
C SER A 105 20.05 -20.03 12.59
N SER A 106 19.91 -20.10 13.92
CA SER A 106 18.81 -20.80 14.58
C SER A 106 17.47 -20.10 14.36
N LEU A 107 17.44 -18.77 14.39
CA LEU A 107 16.25 -17.97 14.09
C LEU A 107 15.83 -18.08 12.63
N ASN A 108 16.78 -18.00 11.69
CA ASN A 108 16.49 -18.22 10.27
C ASN A 108 16.00 -19.65 10.02
N LYS A 109 16.54 -20.65 10.72
CA LYS A 109 16.04 -22.04 10.65
C LYS A 109 14.62 -22.15 11.20
N ALA A 110 14.35 -21.57 12.36
CA ALA A 110 13.01 -21.57 12.98
C ALA A 110 11.97 -20.92 12.04
N ARG A 111 12.28 -19.75 11.47
CA ARG A 111 11.41 -19.10 10.48
C ARG A 111 11.18 -19.99 9.25
N ARG A 112 12.24 -20.59 8.70
CA ARG A 112 12.14 -21.44 7.49
C ARG A 112 11.32 -22.70 7.70
N LEU A 113 11.33 -23.29 8.90
CA LEU A 113 10.55 -24.49 9.19
C LEU A 113 9.04 -24.22 9.21
N GLU A 114 8.64 -23.02 9.65
CA GLU A 114 7.24 -22.61 9.76
C GLU A 114 6.75 -21.84 8.53
N THR A 115 7.65 -21.33 7.70
CA THR A 115 7.29 -20.62 6.47
C THR A 115 7.12 -21.64 5.33
N PRO A 116 5.99 -21.63 4.61
CA PRO A 116 5.81 -22.52 3.46
C PRO A 116 6.88 -22.27 2.41
N ARG A 117 7.12 -23.28 1.57
CA ARG A 117 8.01 -23.14 0.42
C ARG A 117 7.58 -21.92 -0.41
N ILE A 118 8.54 -21.08 -0.78
CA ILE A 118 8.27 -19.96 -1.67
C ILE A 118 7.92 -20.54 -3.05
N PRO A 119 6.76 -20.19 -3.61
CA PRO A 119 6.35 -20.75 -4.89
C PRO A 119 7.18 -20.16 -6.03
N ASP A 120 7.55 -21.02 -6.98
CA ASP A 120 8.27 -20.66 -8.21
C ASP A 120 7.30 -20.41 -9.39
N SER A 121 6.00 -20.66 -9.19
CA SER A 121 4.93 -20.44 -10.17
C SER A 121 3.64 -19.99 -9.48
N GLN A 122 2.59 -19.68 -10.25
CA GLN A 122 1.27 -19.35 -9.69
C GLN A 122 0.48 -20.58 -9.20
N ILE A 123 0.99 -21.79 -9.44
CA ILE A 123 0.38 -23.05 -8.99
C ILE A 123 1.05 -23.45 -7.67
N PHE A 124 0.34 -23.23 -6.55
CA PHE A 124 0.77 -23.59 -5.20
C PHE A 124 -0.40 -23.51 -4.23
N ASP A 125 -0.36 -24.25 -3.14
CA ASP A 125 -1.38 -24.16 -2.10
C ASP A 125 -1.12 -22.97 -1.18
N ILE A 126 -2.18 -22.25 -0.82
CA ILE A 126 -2.13 -21.15 0.15
C ILE A 126 -2.57 -21.73 1.50
N PRO A 127 -1.67 -21.79 2.50
CA PRO A 127 -2.07 -22.25 3.83
C PRO A 127 -3.12 -21.33 4.44
N ASP A 128 -4.01 -21.90 5.26
CA ASP A 128 -5.16 -21.22 5.87
C ASP A 128 -4.80 -19.92 6.61
N ILE A 129 -3.65 -19.87 7.28
CA ILE A 129 -3.20 -18.65 7.96
C ILE A 129 -3.01 -17.45 7.02
N TYR A 130 -2.78 -17.69 5.73
CA TYR A 130 -2.61 -16.67 4.69
C TYR A 130 -3.92 -16.34 3.95
N THR A 131 -4.97 -17.15 4.13
CA THR A 131 -6.30 -16.86 3.55
C THR A 131 -7.18 -16.03 4.48
N LYS A 132 -6.72 -15.80 5.73
CA LYS A 132 -7.48 -15.13 6.79
C LYS A 132 -6.87 -13.79 7.22
N THR A 133 -7.64 -12.97 7.93
CA THR A 133 -7.16 -11.76 8.60
C THR A 133 -6.37 -12.12 9.86
N LEU A 134 -5.69 -11.14 10.49
CA LEU A 134 -5.06 -11.33 11.81
C LEU A 134 -6.07 -11.69 12.92
N LYS A 135 -7.37 -11.45 12.69
CA LYS A 135 -8.46 -11.82 13.60
C LYS A 135 -9.18 -13.11 13.18
N ASN A 136 -8.55 -13.92 12.31
CA ASN A 136 -9.04 -15.22 11.86
C ASN A 136 -10.39 -15.17 11.10
N LYS A 137 -10.73 -14.03 10.49
CA LYS A 137 -11.85 -13.88 9.54
C LYS A 137 -11.39 -14.14 8.10
N GLU A 138 -12.30 -14.46 7.19
CA GLU A 138 -11.99 -14.58 5.76
C GLU A 138 -11.36 -13.29 5.20
N PHE A 139 -10.33 -13.45 4.38
CA PHE A 139 -9.60 -12.33 3.79
C PHE A 139 -9.28 -12.55 2.31
N LEU A 140 -8.87 -13.76 1.92
CA LEU A 140 -8.76 -14.14 0.52
C LEU A 140 -10.16 -14.41 -0.02
N CYS A 141 -10.78 -13.40 -0.63
CA CYS A 141 -12.17 -13.47 -1.10
C CYS A 141 -12.28 -14.07 -2.52
N VAL A 142 -11.21 -14.03 -3.31
CA VAL A 142 -11.16 -14.66 -4.63
C VAL A 142 -9.83 -15.38 -4.81
N ASP A 143 -9.92 -16.64 -5.21
CA ASP A 143 -8.80 -17.47 -5.62
C ASP A 143 -9.20 -18.28 -6.85
N LYS A 144 -8.76 -17.83 -8.03
CA LYS A 144 -9.24 -18.37 -9.32
C LYS A 144 -8.11 -18.60 -10.31
N MET A 145 -8.13 -19.76 -10.94
CA MET A 145 -7.29 -20.08 -12.11
C MET A 145 -8.05 -19.72 -13.39
N ILE A 146 -7.67 -18.65 -14.08
CA ILE A 146 -8.35 -18.18 -15.29
C ILE A 146 -7.87 -18.88 -16.58
N LYS A 147 -6.69 -19.52 -16.53
CA LYS A 147 -6.13 -20.42 -17.57
C LYS A 147 -5.28 -21.48 -16.85
N ARG A 148 -4.81 -22.50 -17.58
CA ARG A 148 -4.03 -23.63 -17.03
C ARG A 148 -2.90 -23.27 -16.05
N LYS A 149 -2.31 -22.07 -16.14
CA LYS A 149 -1.20 -21.63 -15.29
C LYS A 149 -1.29 -20.18 -14.80
N THR A 150 -2.45 -19.54 -14.92
CA THR A 150 -2.62 -18.13 -14.50
C THR A 150 -3.66 -18.00 -13.42
N ARG A 151 -3.27 -17.44 -12.28
CA ARG A 151 -4.06 -17.28 -11.07
C ARG A 151 -4.35 -15.82 -10.81
N ILE A 152 -5.53 -15.53 -10.28
CA ILE A 152 -5.89 -14.25 -9.67
C ILE A 152 -6.19 -14.51 -8.21
N LEU A 153 -5.60 -13.69 -7.34
CA LEU A 153 -5.89 -13.68 -5.91
C LEU A 153 -6.42 -12.28 -5.54
N LEU A 154 -7.59 -12.18 -4.94
CA LEU A 154 -8.10 -10.93 -4.36
C LEU A 154 -8.23 -11.07 -2.84
N PHE A 155 -7.70 -10.07 -2.14
CA PHE A 155 -7.75 -9.97 -0.68
C PHE A 155 -8.58 -8.76 -0.26
N ALA A 156 -9.63 -9.02 0.51
CA ALA A 156 -10.48 -8.04 1.14
C ALA A 156 -11.31 -8.71 2.26
N SER A 157 -11.43 -8.06 3.42
CA SER A 157 -12.40 -8.48 4.43
C SER A 157 -13.81 -7.97 4.10
N ASN A 158 -14.84 -8.53 4.74
CA ASN A 158 -16.23 -8.10 4.54
C ASN A 158 -16.44 -6.61 4.85
N GLU A 159 -15.75 -6.09 5.86
CA GLU A 159 -15.78 -4.66 6.21
C GLU A 159 -15.17 -3.79 5.11
N GLN A 160 -14.10 -4.26 4.44
CA GLN A 160 -13.50 -3.57 3.30
C GLN A 160 -14.40 -3.61 2.06
N LEU A 161 -14.99 -4.77 1.75
CA LEU A 161 -15.91 -4.93 0.62
C LEU A 161 -17.18 -4.09 0.81
N LYS A 162 -17.76 -4.10 2.00
CA LYS A 162 -18.92 -3.27 2.33
C LYS A 162 -18.61 -1.79 2.10
N LEU A 163 -17.44 -1.33 2.55
CA LEU A 163 -17.01 0.03 2.28
C LEU A 163 -16.89 0.29 0.78
N LEU A 164 -16.28 -0.62 0.01
CA LEU A 164 -16.13 -0.45 -1.43
C LEU A 164 -17.48 -0.30 -2.15
N PHE A 165 -18.43 -1.18 -1.84
CA PHE A 165 -19.71 -1.23 -2.55
C PHE A 165 -20.67 -0.09 -2.14
N GLU A 166 -20.48 0.53 -0.98
CA GLU A 166 -21.26 1.70 -0.54
C GLU A 166 -20.79 3.04 -1.15
N ASN A 167 -19.58 3.10 -1.70
CA ASN A 167 -18.97 4.36 -2.11
C ASN A 167 -19.14 4.65 -3.62
N SER A 168 -19.51 5.90 -3.92
CA SER A 168 -19.71 6.36 -5.29
C SER A 168 -18.43 6.71 -6.04
N ILE A 169 -17.34 6.97 -5.33
CA ILE A 169 -16.04 7.33 -5.92
C ILE A 169 -15.00 6.30 -5.52
N VAL A 170 -14.43 5.65 -6.53
CA VAL A 170 -13.38 4.64 -6.34
C VAL A 170 -12.13 4.98 -7.13
N PHE A 171 -10.98 4.58 -6.58
CA PHE A 171 -9.69 4.69 -7.24
C PHE A 171 -9.14 3.31 -7.54
N MET A 172 -8.60 3.14 -8.72
CA MET A 172 -7.99 1.90 -9.17
C MET A 172 -6.56 2.17 -9.61
N ASP A 173 -5.62 1.40 -9.07
CA ASP A 173 -4.20 1.65 -9.32
C ASP A 173 -3.37 0.37 -9.27
N GLY A 174 -2.41 0.25 -10.18
CA GLY A 174 -1.47 -0.86 -10.27
C GLY A 174 -0.09 -0.48 -9.74
N THR A 175 0.55 -1.35 -8.95
CA THR A 175 1.91 -1.14 -8.44
C THR A 175 2.80 -2.36 -8.61
N PHE A 176 4.08 -2.13 -8.91
CA PHE A 176 5.03 -3.15 -9.37
C PHE A 176 6.10 -3.51 -8.33
N SER A 177 6.62 -2.53 -7.58
CA SER A 177 7.77 -2.70 -6.68
C SER A 177 7.49 -3.67 -5.52
N ALA A 178 6.25 -3.69 -5.05
CA ALA A 178 5.76 -4.55 -3.98
C ALA A 178 5.28 -5.93 -4.48
N CYS A 179 5.27 -6.17 -5.80
CA CYS A 179 4.67 -7.37 -6.37
C CYS A 179 5.55 -8.62 -6.15
N PRO A 180 4.99 -9.70 -5.56
CA PRO A 180 5.66 -11.00 -5.53
C PRO A 180 6.01 -11.50 -6.93
N LYS A 181 7.21 -12.07 -7.09
CA LYS A 181 7.78 -12.45 -8.41
C LYS A 181 6.90 -13.33 -9.30
N VAL A 182 6.01 -14.11 -8.72
CA VAL A 182 5.12 -15.02 -9.46
C VAL A 182 3.94 -14.29 -10.11
N PHE A 183 3.73 -13.00 -9.85
CA PHE A 183 2.69 -12.16 -10.43
C PHE A 183 3.29 -10.94 -11.15
N ASP A 184 2.58 -10.37 -12.14
CA ASP A 184 3.04 -9.20 -12.90
C ASP A 184 2.80 -7.89 -12.15
N GLN A 185 1.71 -7.82 -11.36
CA GLN A 185 1.34 -6.60 -10.64
C GLN A 185 0.52 -6.84 -9.37
N VAL A 186 0.59 -5.87 -8.47
CA VAL A 186 -0.37 -5.68 -7.39
C VAL A 186 -1.39 -4.63 -7.83
N PHE A 187 -2.64 -5.04 -7.98
CA PHE A 187 -3.75 -4.14 -8.29
C PHE A 187 -4.44 -3.73 -6.99
N THR A 188 -4.81 -2.46 -6.85
CA THR A 188 -5.47 -1.95 -5.64
C THR A 188 -6.71 -1.15 -5.98
N ILE A 189 -7.77 -1.36 -5.21
CA ILE A 189 -9.00 -0.57 -5.30
C ILE A 189 -9.23 0.13 -3.97
N HIS A 190 -9.40 1.44 -4.03
CA HIS A 190 -9.60 2.30 -2.86
C HIS A 190 -10.94 3.01 -2.95
N SER A 191 -11.54 3.29 -1.80
CA SER A 191 -12.73 4.13 -1.64
C SER A 191 -12.43 5.30 -0.73
N ILE A 192 -13.15 6.41 -0.86
CA ILE A 192 -13.05 7.54 0.06
C ILE A 192 -14.21 7.53 1.03
N LYS A 193 -13.90 7.60 2.33
CA LYS A 193 -14.89 7.85 3.38
C LYS A 193 -14.31 8.84 4.38
N TYR A 194 -15.12 9.81 4.82
CA TYR A 194 -14.69 10.91 5.70
C TYR A 194 -13.42 11.61 5.19
N GLU A 195 -13.36 11.94 3.89
CA GLU A 195 -12.19 12.56 3.23
C GLU A 195 -10.87 11.75 3.28
N GLN A 196 -10.91 10.52 3.79
CA GLN A 196 -9.77 9.61 3.84
C GLN A 196 -9.95 8.50 2.80
N SER A 197 -8.85 8.17 2.11
CA SER A 197 -8.83 6.98 1.25
C SER A 197 -8.56 5.74 2.06
N PHE A 198 -9.35 4.71 1.75
CA PHE A 198 -9.28 3.38 2.33
C PHE A 198 -9.07 2.38 1.22
N MET A 199 -7.99 1.61 1.33
CA MET A 199 -7.76 0.48 0.45
C MET A 199 -8.72 -0.65 0.82
N CYS A 200 -9.56 -1.02 -0.12
CA CYS A 200 -10.61 -2.01 0.09
C CYS A 200 -10.25 -3.36 -0.51
N VAL A 201 -9.61 -3.38 -1.69
CA VAL A 201 -9.23 -4.63 -2.37
C VAL A 201 -7.77 -4.57 -2.79
N ILE A 202 -7.06 -5.68 -2.59
CA ILE A 202 -5.73 -5.92 -3.14
C ILE A 202 -5.77 -7.18 -4.00
N GLY A 203 -5.42 -7.04 -5.27
CA GLY A 203 -5.29 -8.13 -6.22
C GLY A 203 -3.84 -8.45 -6.55
N LEU A 204 -3.49 -9.73 -6.59
CA LEU A 204 -2.28 -10.22 -7.27
C LEU A 204 -2.69 -10.72 -8.66
N LEU A 205 -2.30 -9.97 -9.69
CA LEU A 205 -2.76 -10.23 -11.06
C LEU A 205 -1.63 -10.82 -11.93
N PRO A 206 -1.97 -11.75 -12.85
CA PRO A 206 -0.99 -12.42 -13.68
C PRO A 206 -0.51 -11.58 -14.86
N ASP A 207 -1.30 -10.59 -15.30
CA ASP A 207 -0.97 -9.65 -16.37
C ASP A 207 -1.85 -8.38 -16.27
N ARG A 208 -1.64 -7.45 -17.21
CA ARG A 208 -2.34 -6.16 -17.37
C ARG A 208 -3.35 -6.17 -18.52
N LYS A 209 -3.93 -7.32 -18.84
CA LYS A 209 -4.86 -7.44 -19.96
C LYS A 209 -6.27 -7.04 -19.53
N LYS A 210 -7.01 -6.45 -20.48
CA LYS A 210 -8.45 -6.19 -20.35
C LYS A 210 -9.23 -7.40 -19.83
N SER A 211 -8.94 -8.60 -20.32
CA SER A 211 -9.61 -9.84 -19.87
C SER A 211 -9.42 -10.13 -18.38
N THR A 212 -8.25 -9.79 -17.84
CA THR A 212 -7.88 -10.03 -16.44
C THR A 212 -8.62 -9.03 -15.55
N TYR A 213 -8.63 -7.74 -15.90
CA TYR A 213 -9.42 -6.74 -15.17
C TYR A 213 -10.92 -6.99 -15.26
N LYS A 214 -11.42 -7.37 -16.44
CA LYS A 214 -12.81 -7.77 -16.63
C LYS A 214 -13.21 -8.86 -15.64
N PHE A 215 -12.40 -9.92 -15.54
CA PHE A 215 -12.63 -11.01 -14.60
C PHE A 215 -12.65 -10.52 -13.14
N VAL A 216 -11.70 -9.66 -12.75
CA VAL A 216 -11.67 -9.05 -11.40
C VAL A 216 -12.97 -8.29 -11.11
N PHE A 217 -13.46 -7.50 -12.05
CA PHE A 217 -14.70 -6.73 -11.87
C PHE A 217 -15.93 -7.62 -11.82
N GLU A 218 -16.00 -8.68 -12.63
CA GLU A 218 -17.08 -9.67 -12.59
C GLU A 218 -17.14 -10.38 -11.22
N GLU A 219 -16.00 -10.81 -10.67
CA GLU A 219 -15.94 -11.42 -9.33
C GLU A 219 -16.33 -10.43 -8.23
N LEU A 220 -15.89 -9.16 -8.31
CA LEU A 220 -16.29 -8.13 -7.33
C LEU A 220 -17.79 -7.82 -7.38
N LYS A 221 -18.40 -7.78 -8.57
CA LYS A 221 -19.85 -7.63 -8.71
C LYS A 221 -20.59 -8.85 -8.15
N ALA A 222 -20.08 -10.06 -8.37
CA ALA A 222 -20.66 -11.28 -7.80
C ALA A 222 -20.59 -11.28 -6.26
N LEU A 223 -19.45 -10.84 -5.69
CA LEU A 223 -19.31 -10.64 -4.24
C LEU A 223 -20.31 -9.59 -3.71
N ALA A 224 -20.48 -8.48 -4.42
CA ALA A 224 -21.47 -7.46 -4.04
C ALA A 224 -22.89 -8.03 -4.00
N ILE A 225 -23.29 -8.78 -5.04
CA ILE A 225 -24.60 -9.45 -5.09
C ILE A 225 -24.77 -10.41 -3.90
N GLY A 226 -23.75 -11.21 -3.60
CA GLY A 226 -23.74 -12.11 -2.44
C GLY A 226 -23.88 -11.38 -1.09
N MET A 227 -23.49 -10.10 -1.03
CA MET A 227 -23.65 -9.22 0.13
C MET A 227 -24.93 -8.37 0.09
N ASN A 228 -25.86 -8.64 -0.84
CA ASN A 228 -27.06 -7.82 -1.09
C ASN A 228 -26.74 -6.35 -1.40
N GLN A 229 -25.64 -6.12 -2.11
CA GLN A 229 -25.20 -4.80 -2.57
C GLN A 229 -25.00 -4.81 -4.09
N ILE A 230 -24.84 -3.62 -4.67
CA ILE A 230 -24.50 -3.44 -6.08
C ILE A 230 -23.17 -2.70 -6.13
N PHE A 231 -22.21 -3.25 -6.88
CA PHE A 231 -20.96 -2.53 -7.16
C PHE A 231 -21.10 -1.79 -8.49
N ASP A 232 -21.53 -0.53 -8.41
CA ASP A 232 -21.67 0.38 -9.56
C ASP A 232 -21.29 1.82 -9.14
N PRO A 233 -19.99 2.13 -9.02
CA PRO A 233 -19.54 3.44 -8.56
C PRO A 233 -19.87 4.52 -9.60
N SER A 234 -20.32 5.70 -9.17
CA SER A 234 -20.61 6.81 -10.08
C SER A 234 -19.37 7.38 -10.78
N THR A 235 -18.21 7.35 -10.10
CA THR A 235 -16.95 7.86 -10.62
C THR A 235 -15.83 6.88 -10.36
N ILE A 236 -15.06 6.56 -11.40
CA ILE A 236 -13.87 5.72 -11.30
C ILE A 236 -12.66 6.54 -11.72
N ILE A 237 -11.67 6.63 -10.85
CA ILE A 237 -10.40 7.32 -11.12
C ILE A 237 -9.30 6.29 -11.25
N SER A 238 -8.63 6.22 -12.40
CA SER A 238 -7.52 5.30 -12.63
C SER A 238 -6.32 6.00 -13.26
N ASP A 239 -5.21 5.29 -13.41
CA ASP A 239 -4.19 5.70 -14.36
C ASP A 239 -4.66 5.53 -15.82
N PHE A 240 -3.78 5.82 -16.78
CA PHE A 240 -4.06 5.73 -18.22
C PHE A 240 -3.68 4.36 -18.80
N GLU A 241 -3.69 3.30 -18.00
CA GLU A 241 -3.44 1.96 -18.50
C GLU A 241 -4.60 1.51 -19.41
N GLN A 242 -4.29 1.24 -20.68
CA GLN A 242 -5.29 0.90 -21.70
C GLN A 242 -6.14 -0.32 -21.31
N GLY A 243 -5.50 -1.40 -20.83
CA GLY A 243 -6.20 -2.63 -20.44
C GLY A 243 -7.23 -2.39 -19.33
N LEU A 244 -6.87 -1.56 -18.35
CA LEU A 244 -7.74 -1.17 -17.25
C LEU A 244 -8.88 -0.26 -17.74
N GLY A 245 -8.57 0.80 -18.49
CA GLY A 245 -9.58 1.74 -19.01
C GLY A 245 -10.61 1.08 -19.93
N GLU A 246 -10.18 0.15 -20.78
CA GLU A 246 -11.08 -0.63 -21.62
C GLU A 246 -11.97 -1.61 -20.83
N ALA A 247 -11.46 -2.17 -19.74
CA ALA A 247 -12.25 -3.03 -18.86
C ALA A 247 -13.26 -2.21 -18.06
N ILE A 248 -12.86 -1.06 -17.53
CA ILE A 248 -13.75 -0.12 -16.83
C ILE A 248 -14.89 0.31 -17.74
N SER A 249 -14.59 0.75 -18.97
CA SER A 249 -15.61 1.23 -19.91
C SER A 249 -16.63 0.15 -20.28
N ARG A 250 -16.21 -1.12 -20.25
CA ARG A 250 -17.09 -2.27 -20.52
C ARG A 250 -17.93 -2.66 -19.31
N GLU A 251 -17.30 -2.74 -18.15
CA GLU A 251 -17.94 -3.27 -16.94
C GLU A 251 -18.73 -2.20 -16.18
N PHE A 252 -18.38 -0.93 -16.31
CA PHE A 252 -19.04 0.18 -15.64
C PHE A 252 -19.39 1.29 -16.65
N PRO A 253 -20.29 1.01 -17.62
CA PRO A 253 -20.60 1.94 -18.71
C PRO A 253 -21.27 3.23 -18.22
N ASN A 254 -21.89 3.22 -17.04
CA ASN A 254 -22.55 4.38 -16.44
C ASN A 254 -21.61 5.20 -15.55
N SER A 255 -20.42 4.68 -15.23
CA SER A 255 -19.45 5.40 -14.42
C SER A 255 -18.77 6.50 -15.22
N ASN A 256 -18.58 7.65 -14.60
CA ASN A 256 -17.65 8.65 -15.10
C ASN A 256 -16.21 8.17 -14.87
N HIS A 257 -15.60 7.61 -15.91
CA HIS A 257 -14.20 7.15 -15.87
C HIS A 257 -13.24 8.28 -16.24
N ILE A 258 -12.43 8.69 -15.27
CA ILE A 258 -11.53 9.84 -15.35
C ILE A 258 -10.09 9.39 -15.04
N GLY A 259 -9.15 9.87 -15.84
CA GLY A 259 -7.74 9.69 -15.61
C GLY A 259 -7.23 10.53 -14.43
N CYS A 260 -6.35 9.94 -13.64
CA CYS A 260 -5.74 10.60 -12.50
C CYS A 260 -4.84 11.77 -12.94
N TYR A 261 -5.12 12.97 -12.43
CA TYR A 261 -4.38 14.20 -12.77
C TYR A 261 -2.89 14.11 -12.40
N PHE A 262 -2.56 13.40 -11.32
CA PHE A 262 -1.17 13.14 -10.95
C PHE A 262 -0.45 12.30 -12.01
N HIS A 263 -1.08 11.22 -12.50
CA HIS A 263 -0.48 10.38 -13.54
C HIS A 263 -0.38 11.10 -14.88
N PHE A 264 -1.34 11.98 -15.20
CA PHE A 264 -1.30 12.86 -16.37
C PHE A 264 -0.09 13.80 -16.33
N THR A 265 0.04 14.60 -15.26
CA THR A 265 1.17 15.53 -15.09
C THR A 265 2.52 14.81 -15.05
N GLN A 266 2.57 13.64 -14.40
CA GLN A 266 3.77 12.79 -14.38
C GLN A 266 4.13 12.23 -15.77
N ALA A 267 3.15 11.92 -16.62
CA ALA A 267 3.39 11.47 -17.98
C ALA A 267 3.96 12.59 -18.86
N VAL A 268 3.38 13.80 -18.79
CA VAL A 268 3.92 14.99 -19.47
C VAL A 268 5.36 15.26 -19.01
N TYR A 269 5.61 15.26 -17.69
CA TYR A 269 6.96 15.46 -17.16
C TYR A 269 7.94 14.36 -17.59
N ARG A 270 7.53 13.09 -17.63
CA ARG A 270 8.37 12.00 -18.15
C ARG A 270 8.76 12.24 -19.61
N HIS A 271 7.87 12.81 -20.42
CA HIS A 271 8.20 13.15 -21.80
C HIS A 271 9.20 14.32 -21.88
N ILE A 272 9.05 15.36 -21.05
CA ILE A 272 10.06 16.42 -20.88
C ILE A 272 11.44 15.81 -20.56
N GLN A 273 11.50 14.79 -19.69
CA GLN A 273 12.75 14.10 -19.37
C GLN A 273 13.33 13.34 -20.57
N GLN A 274 12.49 12.66 -21.36
CA GLN A 274 12.90 11.92 -22.57
C GLN A 274 13.49 12.84 -23.64
N LEU A 275 12.99 14.07 -23.73
CA LEU A 275 13.52 15.11 -24.64
C LEU A 275 14.81 15.76 -24.12
N GLY A 276 15.34 15.35 -22.96
CA GLY A 276 16.53 15.95 -22.36
C GLY A 276 16.30 17.33 -21.71
N LEU A 277 15.04 17.78 -21.62
CA LEU A 277 14.68 19.13 -21.17
C LEU A 277 14.56 19.27 -19.65
N SER A 278 15.04 18.28 -18.88
CA SER A 278 14.94 18.28 -17.42
C SER A 278 15.64 19.49 -16.79
N SER A 279 16.86 19.79 -17.25
CA SER A 279 17.64 20.93 -16.73
C SER A 279 16.96 22.26 -17.07
N ALA A 280 16.50 22.41 -18.32
CA ALA A 280 15.77 23.60 -18.76
C ALA A 280 14.49 23.81 -17.96
N TYR A 281 13.67 22.77 -17.76
CA TYR A 281 12.48 22.85 -16.92
C TYR A 281 12.79 23.28 -15.48
N ILE A 282 13.92 22.84 -14.91
CA ILE A 282 14.29 23.18 -13.52
C ILE A 282 14.85 24.60 -13.41
N ASN A 283 15.62 25.06 -14.40
CA ASN A 283 16.44 26.28 -14.28
C ASN A 283 15.89 27.48 -15.06
N ASP A 284 15.04 27.27 -16.07
CA ASP A 284 14.44 28.32 -16.89
C ASP A 284 12.96 28.51 -16.51
N ASP A 285 12.61 29.70 -16.00
CA ASP A 285 11.26 30.00 -15.55
C ASP A 285 10.23 30.08 -16.68
N ASN A 286 10.63 30.53 -17.88
CA ASN A 286 9.74 30.62 -19.04
C ASN A 286 9.38 29.23 -19.56
N ILE A 287 10.38 28.36 -19.74
CA ILE A 287 10.18 26.97 -20.15
C ILE A 287 9.32 26.24 -19.11
N ARG A 288 9.64 26.42 -17.82
CA ARG A 288 8.85 25.83 -16.73
C ARG A 288 7.40 26.30 -16.77
N MET A 289 7.18 27.59 -17.01
CA MET A 289 5.85 28.17 -17.08
C MET A 289 5.02 27.59 -18.23
N ILE A 290 5.58 27.51 -19.44
CA ILE A 290 4.88 26.93 -20.61
C ILE A 290 4.54 25.45 -20.35
N CYS A 291 5.50 24.66 -19.86
CA CYS A 291 5.25 23.26 -19.49
C CYS A 291 4.14 23.12 -18.45
N ARG A 292 4.05 24.04 -17.47
CA ARG A 292 2.98 24.04 -16.47
C ARG A 292 1.65 24.50 -17.03
N LYS A 293 1.61 25.47 -17.94
CA LYS A 293 0.37 25.83 -18.66
C LYS A 293 -0.16 24.62 -19.44
N LEU A 294 0.72 23.91 -20.15
CA LEU A 294 0.36 22.68 -20.88
C LEU A 294 -0.26 21.62 -19.95
N MET A 295 0.29 21.43 -18.75
CA MET A 295 -0.28 20.55 -17.73
C MET A 295 -1.57 21.10 -17.09
N ALA A 296 -1.70 22.42 -16.97
CA ALA A 296 -2.87 23.08 -16.40
C ALA A 296 -4.06 23.10 -17.36
N LEU A 297 -3.90 22.74 -18.65
CA LEU A 297 -5.02 22.55 -19.58
C LEU A 297 -6.07 21.56 -19.04
N ALA A 298 -5.65 20.57 -18.25
CA ALA A 298 -6.57 19.62 -17.62
C ALA A 298 -7.50 20.27 -16.59
N LEU A 299 -7.18 21.49 -16.14
CA LEU A 299 -7.95 22.28 -15.17
C LEU A 299 -8.74 23.40 -15.84
N LEU A 300 -8.78 23.48 -17.18
CA LEU A 300 -9.63 24.44 -17.88
C LEU A 300 -10.99 23.82 -18.24
N PRO A 301 -12.06 24.63 -18.41
CA PRO A 301 -13.28 24.15 -19.03
C PRO A 301 -12.98 23.42 -20.35
N SER A 302 -13.54 22.23 -20.55
CA SER A 302 -13.21 21.38 -21.71
C SER A 302 -13.44 22.07 -23.05
N SER A 303 -14.42 22.98 -23.12
CA SER A 303 -14.75 23.78 -24.30
C SER A 303 -13.64 24.72 -24.78
N VAL A 304 -12.74 25.16 -23.90
CA VAL A 304 -11.66 26.11 -24.24
C VAL A 304 -10.29 25.44 -24.34
N VAL A 305 -10.17 24.16 -23.97
CA VAL A 305 -8.88 23.43 -23.93
C VAL A 305 -8.17 23.42 -25.28
N LEU A 306 -8.88 23.11 -26.36
CA LEU A 306 -8.27 23.00 -27.70
C LEU A 306 -7.70 24.35 -28.14
N LYS A 307 -8.49 25.42 -28.00
CA LYS A 307 -8.05 26.76 -28.36
C LYS A 307 -6.87 27.22 -27.51
N SER A 308 -6.92 27.00 -26.19
CA SER A 308 -5.80 27.32 -25.30
C SER A 308 -4.53 26.52 -25.61
N PHE A 309 -4.65 25.28 -26.09
CA PHE A 309 -3.51 24.50 -26.56
C PHE A 309 -2.90 25.10 -27.82
N GLU A 310 -3.73 25.43 -28.81
CA GLU A 310 -3.29 26.05 -30.08
C GLU A 310 -2.56 27.37 -29.83
N ASP A 311 -3.12 28.24 -28.98
CA ASP A 311 -2.51 29.52 -28.62
C ASP A 311 -1.14 29.33 -27.93
N LEU A 312 -1.01 28.33 -27.04
CA LEU A 312 0.29 27.99 -26.45
C LEU A 312 1.28 27.44 -27.47
N TYR A 313 0.79 26.65 -28.42
CA TYR A 313 1.67 26.05 -29.43
C TYR A 313 2.19 27.13 -30.38
N GLU A 314 1.33 28.07 -30.78
CA GLU A 314 1.72 29.23 -31.59
C GLU A 314 2.81 30.06 -30.90
N ILE A 315 2.70 30.33 -29.60
CA ILE A 315 3.74 31.00 -28.80
C ILE A 315 5.08 30.26 -28.91
N VAL A 316 5.08 28.93 -28.82
CA VAL A 316 6.30 28.11 -28.92
C VAL A 316 6.89 28.13 -30.32
N LEU A 317 6.06 28.07 -31.36
CA LEU A 317 6.50 28.07 -32.76
C LEU A 317 7.06 29.42 -33.20
N LEU A 318 6.43 30.52 -32.76
CA LEU A 318 6.81 31.89 -33.11
C LEU A 318 7.83 32.50 -32.16
N ALA A 319 8.22 31.80 -31.08
CA ALA A 319 9.19 32.30 -30.13
C ALA A 319 10.52 32.61 -30.81
N SER A 320 11.06 33.82 -30.60
CA SER A 320 12.41 34.19 -31.05
C SER A 320 13.51 33.41 -30.30
N SER A 321 13.25 33.04 -29.04
CA SER A 321 14.15 32.22 -28.20
C SER A 321 14.34 30.82 -28.79
N SER A 322 15.60 30.43 -29.00
CA SER A 322 15.98 29.06 -29.38
C SER A 322 15.53 28.03 -28.36
N GLU A 323 15.56 28.40 -27.08
CA GLU A 323 15.27 27.52 -25.95
C GLU A 323 13.78 27.19 -25.87
N LEU A 324 12.90 28.16 -26.11
CA LEU A 324 11.45 27.92 -26.17
C LEU A 324 11.07 27.02 -27.34
N ARG A 325 11.70 27.19 -28.52
CA ARG A 325 11.43 26.33 -29.70
C ARG A 325 11.79 24.86 -29.46
N LEU A 326 12.65 24.55 -28.47
CA LEU A 326 12.93 23.16 -28.06
C LEU A 326 11.70 22.44 -27.49
N LEU A 327 10.64 23.16 -27.14
CA LEU A 327 9.37 22.58 -26.67
C LEU A 327 8.50 22.04 -27.80
N GLY A 328 8.76 22.34 -29.08
CA GLY A 328 7.95 21.86 -30.22
C GLY A 328 7.64 20.35 -30.15
N PRO A 329 8.63 19.46 -29.99
CA PRO A 329 8.39 18.02 -29.86
C PRO A 329 7.50 17.63 -28.66
N LEU A 330 7.51 18.40 -27.57
CA LEU A 330 6.61 18.16 -26.43
C LEU A 330 5.16 18.47 -26.81
N PHE A 331 4.94 19.54 -27.58
CA PHE A 331 3.61 19.90 -28.08
C PHE A 331 3.10 18.90 -29.11
N ASP A 332 3.96 18.44 -30.02
CA ASP A 332 3.61 17.34 -30.96
C ASP A 332 3.20 16.07 -30.22
N TYR A 333 3.94 15.69 -29.17
CA TYR A 333 3.55 14.58 -28.31
C TYR A 333 2.19 14.82 -27.65
N PHE A 334 1.99 16.02 -27.10
CA PHE A 334 0.76 16.34 -26.38
C PHE A 334 -0.46 16.30 -27.29
N GLU A 335 -0.35 16.90 -28.48
CA GLU A 335 -1.41 16.90 -29.48
C GLU A 335 -1.75 15.47 -29.93
N ASN A 336 -0.73 14.69 -30.31
CA ASN A 336 -0.93 13.35 -30.87
C ASN A 336 -1.43 12.33 -29.84
N TYR A 337 -1.02 12.47 -28.58
CA TYR A 337 -1.41 11.52 -27.53
C TYR A 337 -2.61 12.01 -26.70
N TRP A 338 -2.52 13.18 -26.08
CA TRP A 338 -3.54 13.63 -25.14
C TRP A 338 -4.77 14.19 -25.84
N ILE A 339 -4.61 14.95 -26.94
CA ILE A 339 -5.74 15.51 -27.67
C ILE A 339 -6.36 14.48 -28.61
N LYS A 340 -5.55 13.87 -29.51
CA LYS A 340 -6.06 13.00 -30.58
C LYS A 340 -6.38 11.56 -30.13
N LYS A 341 -5.64 11.00 -29.16
CA LYS A 341 -5.75 9.57 -28.80
C LYS A 341 -6.56 9.28 -27.53
N ILE A 342 -6.38 10.04 -26.44
CA ILE A 342 -6.97 9.71 -25.12
C ILE A 342 -8.37 10.34 -24.91
N ASP A 343 -8.79 11.29 -25.75
CA ASP A 343 -9.97 12.16 -25.59
C ASP A 343 -9.83 13.14 -24.40
N ILE A 344 -10.17 14.42 -24.63
CA ILE A 344 -10.03 15.49 -23.62
C ILE A 344 -10.81 15.16 -22.35
N ASN A 345 -12.02 14.59 -22.47
CA ASN A 345 -12.88 14.31 -21.32
C ASN A 345 -12.30 13.22 -20.40
N LYS A 346 -11.33 12.42 -20.87
CA LYS A 346 -10.69 11.38 -20.06
C LYS A 346 -9.59 11.91 -19.16
N TRP A 347 -8.99 13.06 -19.44
CA TRP A 347 -7.93 13.64 -18.60
C TRP A 347 -8.24 15.04 -18.08
N ASN A 348 -9.30 15.67 -18.59
CA ASN A 348 -9.82 16.92 -18.06
C ASN A 348 -10.48 16.69 -16.69
N VAL A 349 -10.05 17.47 -15.72
CA VAL A 349 -10.46 17.41 -14.32
C VAL A 349 -11.01 18.77 -13.84
N TYR A 350 -11.50 19.60 -14.75
CA TYR A 350 -12.15 20.86 -14.42
C TYR A 350 -13.38 20.62 -13.53
N GLY A 351 -13.54 21.45 -12.50
CA GLY A 351 -14.60 21.29 -11.49
C GLY A 351 -14.47 20.06 -10.58
N ILE A 352 -13.52 19.15 -10.82
CA ILE A 352 -13.38 17.90 -10.05
C ILE A 352 -12.46 18.13 -8.85
N ARG A 353 -13.05 18.14 -7.65
CA ARG A 353 -12.32 18.30 -6.39
C ARG A 353 -11.42 17.09 -6.08
N ILE A 354 -11.91 15.89 -6.35
CA ILE A 354 -11.21 14.63 -6.10
C ILE A 354 -10.61 14.16 -7.43
N ARG A 355 -9.39 14.62 -7.74
CA ARG A 355 -8.73 14.42 -9.05
C ARG A 355 -7.36 13.76 -8.99
N THR A 356 -6.79 13.62 -7.80
CA THR A 356 -5.51 12.95 -7.58
C THR A 356 -5.69 11.80 -6.62
N ASN A 357 -4.92 10.73 -6.83
CA ASN A 357 -4.90 9.57 -5.94
C ASN A 357 -3.83 9.71 -4.84
N SER A 358 -3.59 10.93 -4.34
CA SER A 358 -2.47 11.20 -3.41
C SER A 358 -2.50 10.32 -2.16
N ASN A 359 -3.70 9.92 -1.73
CA ASN A 359 -3.87 9.04 -0.59
C ASN A 359 -3.54 7.57 -0.91
N ALA A 360 -3.82 7.04 -2.11
CA ALA A 360 -3.35 5.70 -2.48
C ALA A 360 -1.85 5.69 -2.75
N GLU A 361 -1.26 6.76 -3.29
CA GLU A 361 0.20 6.85 -3.41
C GLU A 361 0.87 6.86 -2.02
N GLY A 362 0.29 7.58 -1.06
CA GLY A 362 0.68 7.51 0.35
C GLY A 362 0.58 6.10 0.93
N PHE A 363 -0.44 5.33 0.50
CA PHE A 363 -0.55 3.91 0.83
C PHE A 363 0.57 3.08 0.16
N HIS A 364 0.78 3.18 -1.16
CA HIS A 364 1.80 2.40 -1.86
C HIS A 364 3.20 2.69 -1.32
N ASN A 365 3.50 3.96 -1.02
CA ASN A 365 4.74 4.34 -0.35
C ASN A 365 4.86 3.68 1.02
N ARG A 366 3.79 3.66 1.83
CA ARG A 366 3.78 2.96 3.12
C ARG A 366 3.97 1.45 2.95
N LEU A 367 3.30 0.84 1.96
CA LEU A 367 3.40 -0.58 1.67
C LEU A 367 4.84 -0.94 1.28
N ASN A 368 5.45 -0.17 0.36
CA ASN A 368 6.84 -0.31 -0.04
C ASN A 368 7.81 -0.17 1.16
N LEU A 369 7.58 0.81 2.04
CA LEU A 369 8.37 1.00 3.26
C LEU A 369 8.22 -0.16 4.25
N ARG A 370 7.02 -0.72 4.42
CA ARG A 370 6.76 -1.85 5.33
C ARG A 370 7.34 -3.16 4.81
N ILE A 371 7.24 -3.39 3.50
CA ILE A 371 7.83 -4.56 2.86
C ILE A 371 9.37 -4.47 2.89
N ALA A 372 9.92 -3.25 2.78
CA ALA A 372 11.35 -2.93 2.87
C ALA A 372 12.27 -3.73 1.91
N LYS A 373 11.68 -4.43 0.93
CA LYS A 373 12.36 -5.29 -0.04
C LYS A 373 11.64 -5.22 -1.38
N TYR A 374 12.39 -5.06 -2.46
CA TYR A 374 11.86 -5.19 -3.82
C TYR A 374 11.45 -6.63 -4.09
N HIS A 375 10.27 -6.83 -4.67
CA HIS A 375 9.71 -8.15 -4.97
C HIS A 375 9.78 -9.11 -3.76
N PRO A 376 9.00 -8.85 -2.70
CA PRO A 376 8.96 -9.74 -1.55
C PRO A 376 8.53 -11.15 -1.95
N ASN A 377 8.88 -12.13 -1.13
CA ASN A 377 8.21 -13.43 -1.26
C ASN A 377 6.72 -13.24 -0.92
N ILE A 378 5.88 -14.10 -1.49
CA ILE A 378 4.43 -13.96 -1.38
C ILE A 378 3.93 -14.02 0.07
N TRP A 379 4.55 -14.83 0.93
CA TRP A 379 4.15 -14.99 2.33
C TRP A 379 4.39 -13.70 3.13
N THR A 380 5.54 -13.06 2.93
CA THR A 380 5.85 -11.74 3.50
C THR A 380 4.89 -10.66 2.98
N PHE A 381 4.54 -10.71 1.69
CA PHE A 381 3.56 -9.80 1.13
C PHE A 381 2.19 -9.98 1.80
N ILE A 382 1.67 -11.22 1.89
CA ILE A 382 0.37 -11.52 2.51
C ILE A 382 0.35 -11.09 3.98
N ARG A 383 1.41 -11.38 4.75
CA ARG A 383 1.52 -10.90 6.15
C ARG A 383 1.45 -9.38 6.25
N CYS A 384 2.07 -8.66 5.30
CA CYS A 384 2.03 -7.21 5.28
C CYS A 384 0.61 -6.69 5.05
N ILE A 385 -0.12 -7.24 4.08
CA ILE A 385 -1.48 -6.79 3.76
C ILE A 385 -2.51 -7.21 4.82
N GLN A 386 -2.31 -8.33 5.53
CA GLN A 386 -3.08 -8.67 6.74
C GLN A 386 -2.93 -7.58 7.83
N GLY A 387 -1.72 -7.05 8.01
CA GLY A 387 -1.48 -5.93 8.91
C GLY A 387 -2.11 -4.60 8.45
N GLU A 388 -2.23 -4.38 7.14
CA GLU A 388 -2.95 -3.23 6.58
C GLU A 388 -4.47 -3.35 6.73
N GLU A 389 -5.04 -4.56 6.61
CA GLU A 389 -6.45 -4.85 6.90
C GLU A 389 -6.78 -4.54 8.38
N ASN A 390 -5.94 -4.98 9.31
CA ASN A 390 -6.15 -4.67 10.73
C ASN A 390 -6.09 -3.15 11.00
N ARG A 391 -5.19 -2.44 10.31
CA ARG A 391 -5.10 -0.97 10.38
C ARG A 391 -6.34 -0.30 9.78
N PHE A 392 -6.84 -0.80 8.65
CA PHE A 392 -8.08 -0.32 8.03
C PHE A 392 -9.21 -0.34 9.06
N ASN A 393 -9.40 -1.46 9.76
CA ASN A 393 -10.45 -1.59 10.77
C ASN A 393 -10.29 -0.60 11.92
N HIS A 394 -9.06 -0.47 12.46
CA HIS A 394 -8.79 0.48 13.55
C HIS A 394 -9.14 1.92 13.16
N VAL A 395 -8.69 2.36 11.98
CA VAL A 395 -8.94 3.72 11.50
C VAL A 395 -10.43 3.94 11.23
N LEU A 396 -11.11 2.98 10.59
CA LEU A 396 -12.54 3.08 10.32
C LEU A 396 -13.36 3.17 11.61
N ILE A 397 -13.07 2.33 12.60
CA ILE A 397 -13.76 2.35 13.91
C ILE A 397 -13.50 3.67 14.64
N GLN A 398 -12.26 4.17 14.64
CA GLN A 398 -11.94 5.47 15.25
C GLN A 398 -12.75 6.60 14.60
N MET A 399 -12.88 6.61 13.28
CA MET A 399 -13.66 7.62 12.56
C MET A 399 -15.16 7.51 12.84
N ILE A 400 -15.70 6.28 12.91
CA ILE A 400 -17.08 6.06 13.35
C ILE A 400 -17.29 6.58 14.78
N GLY A 401 -16.30 6.42 15.64
CA GLY A 401 -16.28 6.96 17.01
C GLY A 401 -16.03 8.48 17.10
N GLY A 402 -16.01 9.21 15.99
CA GLY A 402 -15.89 10.67 15.97
C GLY A 402 -14.46 11.20 15.84
N LEU A 403 -13.45 10.36 15.61
CA LEU A 403 -12.11 10.85 15.28
C LEU A 403 -12.17 11.60 13.95
N ALA A 404 -11.85 12.90 13.99
CA ALA A 404 -11.75 13.71 12.79
C ALA A 404 -10.72 13.12 11.82
N ALA A 405 -11.02 13.18 10.53
CA ALA A 405 -10.08 12.80 9.51
C ALA A 405 -8.79 13.62 9.63
N ARG A 406 -7.67 13.03 9.22
CA ARG A 406 -6.43 13.79 9.12
C ARG A 406 -6.66 14.95 8.18
N SER A 407 -6.58 16.17 8.73
CA SER A 407 -6.66 17.39 7.95
C SER A 407 -5.66 17.32 6.79
N LYS A 408 -6.12 17.70 5.60
CA LYS A 408 -5.23 17.95 4.46
C LYS A 408 -4.17 18.97 4.89
N THR A 409 -2.97 18.86 4.34
CA THR A 409 -1.92 19.83 4.67
C THR A 409 -2.39 21.24 4.32
N ALA A 410 -1.92 22.26 5.06
CA ALA A 410 -2.25 23.65 4.78
C ALA A 410 -1.95 24.03 3.32
N ALA A 411 -0.86 23.47 2.77
CA ALA A 411 -0.50 23.62 1.36
C ALA A 411 -1.55 23.04 0.39
N THR A 412 -2.06 21.84 0.66
CA THR A 412 -3.11 21.23 -0.17
C THR A 412 -4.40 22.05 -0.13
N ASN A 413 -4.78 22.55 1.05
CA ASN A 413 -5.96 23.41 1.19
C ASN A 413 -5.78 24.75 0.47
N ALA A 414 -4.61 25.39 0.60
CA ALA A 414 -4.30 26.62 -0.11
C ALA A 414 -4.33 26.45 -1.64
N ILE A 415 -3.84 25.31 -2.16
CA ILE A 415 -3.94 24.99 -3.58
C ILE A 415 -5.40 24.87 -4.01
N GLN A 416 -6.23 24.15 -3.25
CA GLN A 416 -7.65 24.00 -3.61
C GLN A 416 -8.39 25.33 -3.53
N GLN A 417 -8.14 26.14 -2.49
CA GLN A 417 -8.71 27.49 -2.37
C GLN A 417 -8.33 28.37 -3.56
N ARG A 418 -7.06 28.35 -3.98
CA ARG A 418 -6.61 29.11 -5.15
C ARG A 418 -7.33 28.70 -6.43
N ILE A 419 -7.52 27.39 -6.65
CA ILE A 419 -8.28 26.88 -7.81
C ILE A 419 -9.73 27.37 -7.74
N ASP A 420 -10.38 27.22 -6.59
CA ASP A 420 -11.78 27.62 -6.40
C ASP A 420 -11.95 29.13 -6.63
N THR A 421 -11.03 29.97 -6.12
CA THR A 421 -11.03 31.42 -6.38
C THR A 421 -10.85 31.74 -7.86
N LEU A 422 -9.93 31.07 -8.55
CA LEU A 422 -9.71 31.30 -9.98
C LEU A 422 -10.94 30.90 -10.80
N TYR A 423 -11.58 29.78 -10.48
CA TYR A 423 -12.82 29.37 -11.15
C TYR A 423 -13.95 30.36 -10.91
N LEU A 424 -14.12 30.84 -9.68
CA LEU A 424 -15.15 31.83 -9.35
C LEU A 424 -14.94 33.13 -10.13
N ARG A 425 -13.71 33.65 -10.16
CA ARG A 425 -13.36 34.86 -10.92
C ARG A 425 -13.63 34.67 -12.41
N TYR A 426 -13.29 33.51 -12.97
CA TYR A 426 -13.56 33.22 -14.37
C TYR A 426 -15.06 33.11 -14.66
N GLN A 427 -15.84 32.50 -13.76
CA GLN A 427 -17.30 32.39 -13.89
C GLN A 427 -18.02 33.74 -13.78
N ASN A 428 -17.42 34.70 -13.08
CA ASN A 428 -17.93 36.07 -12.94
C ASN A 428 -17.41 37.02 -14.05
N ASP A 429 -16.70 36.49 -15.05
CA ASP A 429 -16.04 37.28 -16.11
C ASP A 429 -15.00 38.30 -15.57
N ASP A 430 -14.48 38.11 -14.35
CA ASP A 430 -13.43 38.95 -13.74
C ASP A 430 -12.05 38.71 -14.34
N ILE A 431 -11.85 37.56 -14.99
CA ILE A 431 -10.60 37.16 -15.65
C ILE A 431 -10.89 36.43 -16.96
N ILE A 432 -9.99 36.59 -17.93
CA ILE A 432 -10.06 35.85 -19.21
C ILE A 432 -9.40 34.47 -19.11
N VAL A 433 -9.56 33.65 -20.15
CA VAL A 433 -9.00 32.27 -20.19
C VAL A 433 -7.48 32.25 -20.02
N ASP A 434 -6.73 33.17 -20.62
CA ASP A 434 -5.26 33.20 -20.45
C ASP A 434 -4.86 33.53 -19.01
N GLU A 435 -5.56 34.44 -18.34
CA GLU A 435 -5.34 34.77 -16.93
C GLU A 435 -5.69 33.59 -16.01
N LEU A 436 -6.77 32.87 -16.32
CA LEU A 436 -7.13 31.63 -15.63
C LEU A 436 -6.02 30.58 -15.79
N LEU A 437 -5.58 30.33 -17.02
CA LEU A 437 -4.53 29.35 -17.33
C LEU A 437 -3.20 29.72 -16.67
N ASN A 438 -2.82 30.99 -16.71
CA ASN A 438 -1.69 31.54 -15.95
C ASN A 438 -1.85 31.25 -14.46
N GLY A 439 -3.01 31.54 -13.87
CA GLY A 439 -3.27 31.30 -12.45
C GLY A 439 -3.16 29.83 -12.05
N LEU A 440 -3.67 28.94 -12.90
CA LEU A 440 -3.68 27.48 -12.71
C LEU A 440 -2.30 26.85 -12.92
N SER A 441 -1.44 27.41 -13.77
CA SER A 441 -0.09 26.88 -13.95
C SER A 441 0.72 26.91 -12.63
N TYR A 442 0.45 27.88 -11.75
CA TYR A 442 1.10 27.96 -10.43
C TYR A 442 0.63 26.88 -9.43
N VAL A 443 -0.50 26.21 -9.69
CA VAL A 443 -0.98 25.10 -8.84
C VAL A 443 -0.44 23.75 -9.28
N VAL A 444 0.16 23.66 -10.47
CA VAL A 444 0.91 22.49 -10.92
C VAL A 444 2.16 22.35 -10.05
N ALA A 445 2.38 21.16 -9.50
CA ALA A 445 3.42 20.90 -8.52
C ALA A 445 4.80 21.39 -9.01
N LYS A 446 5.52 22.12 -8.14
CA LYS A 446 6.82 22.72 -8.47
C LYS A 446 7.85 21.67 -8.91
N ASN A 447 7.79 20.50 -8.27
CA ASN A 447 8.63 19.34 -8.49
C ASN A 447 7.75 18.12 -8.80
N ILE A 448 7.58 17.79 -10.08
CA ILE A 448 7.02 16.49 -10.54
C ILE A 448 8.12 15.41 -10.51
N THR A 449 9.15 15.64 -9.70
CA THR A 449 10.17 14.64 -9.46
C THR A 449 9.48 13.52 -8.70
N SER A 450 9.34 12.38 -9.38
CA SER A 450 9.10 11.10 -8.73
C SER A 450 10.00 11.07 -7.49
N LYS A 451 9.41 10.90 -6.31
CA LYS A 451 10.18 10.42 -5.17
C LYS A 451 10.81 9.11 -5.63
N ARG A 452 12.09 9.22 -6.03
CA ARG A 452 13.04 8.19 -6.41
C ARG A 452 12.43 6.95 -7.07
N LYS A 453 12.54 6.87 -8.40
CA LYS A 453 12.84 5.58 -9.05
C LYS A 453 14.12 5.03 -8.41
N LYS A 454 13.99 3.97 -7.63
CA LYS A 454 14.92 2.85 -7.59
C LYS A 454 14.10 1.58 -7.61
#